data_AF-A0A505HJ81-F1
#
_entry.id   AF-A0A505HJ81-F1
#
_cell.length_a   1.000
_cell.length_b   1.000
_cell.length_c   1.000
_cell.angle_alpha   90.00
_cell.angle_beta   90.00
_cell.angle_gamma   90.00
#
_symmetry.space_group_name_H-M   'P 1'
#
loop_
_entity.id
_entity.type
_entity.pdbx_description
1 polymer ?
#
loop_
_entity_poly.entity_id
_entity_poly.type
_entity_poly.pdbx_seq_one_letter_code
_entity_poly.pdbx_strand_id
1 'polypeptide(L)'
;MRRLTDETVMAVGRLTLAATELEYLLAGIGASQADDDCAAIFTAADEPLRTARRSAQLASPDHRDEFTGLIEAAATYLAQGRTAVRAMWFENGLVSAATFDEISSLILRCRDRLQALLDELDGTPAALPRSR
;
A
#
# COMPACT_ATOMS: atom_id res chain seq x y z
N MET A 1 27.98 12.30 7.21
CA MET A 1 27.12 11.68 6.18
C MET A 1 27.93 10.67 5.38
N ARG A 2 27.54 9.39 5.41
CA ARG A 2 28.14 8.35 4.57
C ARG A 2 27.81 8.63 3.10
N ARG A 3 28.76 8.40 2.19
CA ARG A 3 28.53 8.50 0.75
C ARG A 3 27.70 7.30 0.31
N LEU A 4 26.51 7.54 -0.22
CA LEU A 4 25.67 6.51 -0.84
C LEU A 4 26.23 6.14 -2.21
N THR A 5 26.06 4.89 -2.62
CA THR A 5 26.35 4.45 -3.99
C THR A 5 25.20 4.86 -4.91
N ASP A 6 25.48 5.07 -6.19
CA ASP A 6 24.46 5.36 -7.20
C ASP A 6 23.36 4.27 -7.22
N GLU A 7 23.77 3.01 -7.06
CA GLU A 7 22.86 1.87 -6.94
C GLU A 7 21.89 2.01 -5.75
N THR A 8 22.38 2.46 -4.59
CA THR A 8 21.54 2.68 -3.41
C THR A 8 20.56 3.83 -3.64
N VAL A 9 21.00 4.91 -4.28
CA VAL A 9 20.13 6.04 -4.64
C VAL A 9 19.01 5.59 -5.58
N MET A 10 19.34 4.78 -6.60
CA MET A 10 18.34 4.23 -7.52
C MET A 10 17.37 3.28 -6.82
N ALA A 11 17.84 2.44 -5.89
CA ALA A 11 16.99 1.53 -5.14
C ALA A 11 16.02 2.28 -4.21
N VAL A 12 16.47 3.36 -3.57
CA VAL A 12 15.60 4.26 -2.80
C VAL A 12 14.53 4.88 -3.70
N GLY A 13 14.90 5.34 -4.90
CA GLY A 13 13.94 5.87 -5.88
C GLY A 13 12.85 4.86 -6.26
N ARG A 14 13.22 3.60 -6.50
CA ARG A 14 12.26 2.51 -6.76
C ARG A 14 11.34 2.26 -5.57
N LEU A 15 11.91 2.22 -4.36
CA LEU A 15 11.12 2.07 -3.14
C LEU A 15 10.11 3.20 -2.99
N THR A 16 10.53 4.45 -3.20
CA THR A 16 9.63 5.61 -3.12
C THR A 16 8.49 5.49 -4.11
N LEU A 17 8.77 5.14 -5.37
CA LEU A 17 7.72 4.95 -6.38
C LEU A 17 6.74 3.83 -5.97
N ALA A 18 7.25 2.67 -5.57
CA ALA A 18 6.42 1.55 -5.13
C ALA A 18 5.54 1.92 -3.92
N ALA A 19 6.11 2.62 -2.94
CA ALA A 19 5.37 3.08 -1.76
C ALA A 19 4.27 4.06 -2.15
N THR A 20 4.55 5.01 -3.05
CA THR A 20 3.57 5.97 -3.57
C THR A 20 2.43 5.28 -4.32
N GLU A 21 2.73 4.30 -5.17
CA GLU A 21 1.70 3.52 -5.88
C GLU A 21 0.77 2.79 -4.90
N LEU A 22 1.33 2.18 -3.85
CA LEU A 22 0.54 1.49 -2.83
C LEU A 22 -0.27 2.48 -1.97
N GLU A 23 0.32 3.59 -1.53
CA GLU A 23 -0.39 4.64 -0.78
C GLU A 23 -1.54 5.25 -1.59
N TYR A 24 -1.37 5.43 -2.91
CA TYR A 24 -2.44 5.91 -3.78
C TYR A 24 -3.57 4.89 -3.94
N LEU A 25 -3.25 3.60 -4.10
CA LEU A 25 -4.27 2.54 -4.14
C LEU A 25 -5.09 2.49 -2.83
N LEU A 26 -4.43 2.57 -1.68
CA LEU A 26 -5.09 2.62 -0.37
C LEU A 26 -6.02 3.84 -0.23
N ALA A 27 -5.60 5.00 -0.75
CA ALA A 27 -6.44 6.19 -0.80
C ALA A 27 -7.70 5.98 -1.64
N GLY A 28 -7.58 5.32 -2.80
CA GLY A 28 -8.71 4.95 -3.67
C GLY A 28 -9.72 4.02 -2.97
N ILE A 29 -9.22 3.03 -2.23
CA ILE A 29 -10.06 2.15 -1.40
C ILE A 29 -10.84 2.96 -0.35
N GLY A 30 -10.18 3.94 0.28
CA GLY A 30 -10.81 4.86 1.20
C GLY A 30 -11.91 5.72 0.56
N ALA A 31 -11.60 6.32 -0.59
CA ALA A 31 -12.47 7.23 -1.33
C ALA A 31 -13.75 6.55 -1.83
N SER A 32 -13.65 5.31 -2.32
CA SER A 32 -14.77 4.55 -2.90
C SER A 32 -15.98 4.40 -1.97
N GLN A 33 -15.77 4.49 -0.65
CA GLN A 33 -16.81 4.28 0.37
C GLN A 33 -17.44 5.57 0.89
N ALA A 34 -16.83 6.73 0.67
CA ALA A 34 -17.20 7.98 1.35
C ALA A 34 -17.56 9.14 0.40
N ASP A 35 -17.49 8.94 -0.93
CA ASP A 35 -17.50 10.03 -1.93
C ASP A 35 -16.44 11.11 -1.62
N ASP A 36 -15.39 10.69 -0.89
CA ASP A 36 -14.29 11.54 -0.48
C ASP A 36 -13.30 11.68 -1.64
N ASP A 37 -12.64 12.85 -1.73
CA ASP A 37 -11.61 13.08 -2.72
C ASP A 37 -10.37 12.22 -2.44
N CYS A 38 -10.10 11.27 -3.34
CA CYS A 38 -8.92 10.40 -3.29
C CYS A 38 -7.61 11.20 -3.20
N ALA A 39 -7.51 12.36 -3.86
CA ALA A 39 -6.30 13.18 -3.81
C ALA A 39 -6.11 13.82 -2.41
N ALA A 40 -7.20 14.26 -1.79
CA ALA A 40 -7.19 14.77 -0.42
C ALA A 40 -6.76 13.68 0.57
N ILE A 41 -7.28 12.46 0.43
CA ILE A 41 -6.86 11.32 1.26
C ILE A 41 -5.37 10.99 1.03
N PHE A 42 -4.93 10.90 -0.21
CA PHE A 42 -3.55 10.55 -0.56
C PHE A 42 -2.51 11.51 0.02
N THR A 43 -2.81 12.80 0.04
CA THR A 43 -1.88 13.83 0.53
C THR A 43 -1.87 13.98 2.05
N ALA A 44 -2.86 13.43 2.75
CA ALA A 44 -2.96 13.51 4.20
C ALA A 44 -2.15 12.41 4.90
N ALA A 45 -1.38 12.81 5.93
CA ALA A 45 -0.49 11.89 6.65
C ALA A 45 -1.26 10.72 7.28
N ASP A 46 -0.83 9.50 6.93
CA ASP A 46 -1.38 8.21 7.37
C ASP A 46 -2.89 8.00 7.07
N GLU A 47 -3.53 8.92 6.34
CA GLU A 47 -4.94 8.83 5.96
C GLU A 47 -5.26 7.70 4.97
N PRO A 48 -4.41 7.39 3.96
CA PRO A 48 -4.67 6.27 3.06
C PRO A 48 -4.85 4.94 3.80
N LEU A 49 -3.96 4.64 4.75
CA LEU A 49 -4.07 3.42 5.57
C LEU A 49 -5.29 3.46 6.50
N ARG A 50 -5.59 4.62 7.11
CA ARG A 50 -6.70 4.75 8.05
C ARG A 50 -8.05 4.57 7.36
N THR A 51 -8.22 5.18 6.20
CA THR A 51 -9.44 5.06 5.39
C THR A 51 -9.58 3.65 4.82
N ALA A 52 -8.51 3.08 4.25
CA ALA A 52 -8.52 1.71 3.75
C ALA A 52 -8.90 0.68 4.84
N ARG A 53 -8.34 0.80 6.06
CA ARG A 53 -8.73 -0.05 7.19
C ARG A 53 -10.22 0.03 7.52
N ARG A 54 -10.79 1.25 7.48
CA ARG A 54 -12.23 1.43 7.69
C ARG A 54 -13.04 0.76 6.57
N SER A 55 -12.65 0.94 5.32
CA SER A 55 -13.28 0.27 4.17
C SER A 55 -13.23 -1.25 4.29
N ALA A 56 -12.12 -1.81 4.78
CA ALA A 56 -11.97 -3.26 4.95
C ALA A 56 -12.98 -3.86 5.92
N GLN A 57 -13.25 -3.17 7.03
CA GLN A 57 -14.24 -3.64 8.02
C GLN A 57 -15.67 -3.67 7.46
N LEU A 58 -15.94 -2.87 6.43
CA LEU A 58 -17.24 -2.80 5.76
C LEU A 58 -17.37 -3.81 4.61
N ALA A 59 -16.28 -4.47 4.21
CA ALA A 59 -16.33 -5.49 3.17
C ALA A 59 -17.23 -6.68 3.56
N SER A 60 -17.72 -7.38 2.55
CA SER A 60 -18.45 -8.65 2.73
C SER A 60 -17.65 -9.61 3.61
N PRO A 61 -18.29 -10.36 4.53
CA PRO A 61 -17.61 -11.35 5.36
C PRO A 61 -16.68 -12.30 4.58
N ASP A 62 -17.06 -12.66 3.35
CA ASP A 62 -16.33 -13.61 2.51
C ASP A 62 -14.92 -13.11 2.11
N HIS A 63 -14.72 -11.79 2.07
CA HIS A 63 -13.45 -11.17 1.64
C HIS A 63 -12.80 -10.31 2.74
N ARG A 64 -13.50 -10.06 3.85
CA ARG A 64 -13.06 -9.13 4.90
C ARG A 64 -11.71 -9.49 5.50
N ASP A 65 -11.50 -10.77 5.79
CA ASP A 65 -10.27 -11.23 6.45
C ASP A 65 -9.06 -11.09 5.52
N GLU A 66 -9.22 -11.48 4.25
CA GLU A 66 -8.16 -11.30 3.25
C GLU A 66 -7.86 -9.82 3.02
N PHE A 67 -8.90 -9.00 2.86
CA PHE A 67 -8.74 -7.58 2.61
C PHE A 67 -8.06 -6.86 3.79
N THR A 68 -8.46 -7.19 5.02
CA THR A 68 -7.80 -6.70 6.24
C THR A 68 -6.34 -7.16 6.29
N GLY A 69 -6.07 -8.43 5.99
CA GLY A 69 -4.71 -8.97 5.97
C GLY A 69 -3.78 -8.24 5.00
N LEU A 70 -4.27 -7.94 3.79
CA LEU A 70 -3.49 -7.20 2.79
C LEU A 70 -3.23 -5.75 3.21
N ILE A 71 -4.20 -5.08 3.85
CA ILE A 71 -4.01 -3.71 4.33
C ILE A 71 -3.01 -3.66 5.49
N GLU A 72 -3.02 -4.63 6.40
CA GLU A 72 -2.02 -4.71 7.47
C GLU A 72 -0.62 -5.10 6.96
N ALA A 73 -0.55 -5.93 5.92
CA ALA A 73 0.70 -6.21 5.22
C ALA A 73 1.26 -4.92 4.56
N ALA A 74 0.40 -4.16 3.88
CA ALA A 74 0.76 -2.86 3.31
C ALA A 74 1.32 -1.91 4.36
N ALA A 75 0.63 -1.79 5.51
CA ALA A 75 1.11 -0.97 6.64
C ALA A 75 2.51 -1.39 7.11
N THR A 76 2.73 -2.71 7.22
CA THR A 76 4.01 -3.27 7.63
C THR A 76 5.13 -2.94 6.64
N TYR A 77 4.91 -3.13 5.35
CA TYR A 77 5.93 -2.88 4.33
C TYR A 77 6.24 -1.40 4.16
N LEU A 78 5.24 -0.52 4.24
CA LEU A 78 5.44 0.93 4.25
C LEU A 78 6.25 1.38 5.48
N ALA A 79 5.97 0.82 6.66
CA ALA A 79 6.74 1.09 7.87
C ALA A 79 8.19 0.59 7.77
N GLN A 80 8.42 -0.59 7.17
CA GLN A 80 9.76 -1.11 6.88
C GLN A 80 10.51 -0.19 5.93
N GLY A 81 9.88 0.28 4.86
CA GLY A 81 10.46 1.24 3.91
C GLY A 81 10.88 2.55 4.59
N ARG A 82 9.97 3.16 5.37
CA ARG A 82 10.28 4.37 6.16
C ARG A 82 11.43 4.13 7.15
N THR A 83 11.47 2.97 7.79
CA THR A 83 12.54 2.58 8.73
C THR A 83 13.88 2.41 8.02
N ALA A 84 13.91 1.72 6.87
CA ALA A 84 15.13 1.53 6.08
C ALA A 84 15.68 2.86 5.56
N VAL A 85 14.82 3.78 5.10
CA VAL A 85 15.23 5.11 4.67
C VAL A 85 15.81 5.91 5.84
N ARG A 86 15.16 5.88 7.01
CA ARG A 86 15.69 6.54 8.22
C ARG A 86 17.04 5.95 8.65
N ALA A 87 17.22 4.64 8.53
CA ALA A 87 18.45 3.95 8.89
C ALA A 87 19.67 4.48 8.11
N MET A 88 19.49 4.94 6.86
CA MET A 88 20.58 5.53 6.07
C MET A 88 21.24 6.72 6.78
N TRP A 89 20.52 7.45 7.63
CA TRP A 89 21.03 8.67 8.26
C TRP A 89 21.88 8.39 9.51
N PHE A 90 21.94 7.15 9.98
CA PHE A 90 22.74 6.76 11.14
C PHE A 90 24.03 6.07 10.71
N GLU A 91 25.16 6.38 11.38
CA GLU A 91 26.49 5.84 11.02
C GLU A 91 26.57 4.31 11.08
N ASN A 92 25.76 3.69 11.95
CA ASN A 92 25.67 2.23 12.11
C ASN A 92 24.48 1.61 11.33
N GLY A 93 23.78 2.40 10.51
CA GLY A 93 22.69 1.92 9.68
C GLY A 93 23.19 1.01 8.57
N LEU A 94 23.00 -0.30 8.71
CA LEU A 94 23.32 -1.30 7.70
C LEU A 94 22.13 -1.45 6.74
N VAL A 95 22.06 -0.58 5.74
CA VAL A 95 21.13 -0.72 4.61
C VAL A 95 21.90 -0.72 3.29
N SER A 96 21.45 -1.54 2.35
CA SER A 96 22.03 -1.71 1.02
C SER A 96 20.96 -1.58 -0.05
N ALA A 97 21.37 -1.43 -1.32
CA ALA A 97 20.44 -1.45 -2.46
C ALA A 97 19.52 -2.67 -2.43
N ALA A 98 20.06 -3.85 -2.11
CA ALA A 98 19.29 -5.10 -2.00
C ALA A 98 18.17 -5.02 -0.95
N THR A 99 18.41 -4.36 0.18
CA THR A 99 17.39 -4.14 1.22
C THR A 99 16.23 -3.30 0.68
N PHE A 100 16.53 -2.23 -0.06
CA PHE A 100 15.50 -1.39 -0.66
C PHE A 100 14.73 -2.12 -1.77
N ASP A 101 15.41 -2.90 -2.60
CA ASP A 101 14.79 -3.69 -3.67
C ASP A 101 13.89 -4.82 -3.13
N GLU A 102 14.29 -5.45 -2.02
CA GLU A 102 13.47 -6.45 -1.33
C GLU A 102 12.17 -5.83 -0.80
N ILE A 103 12.26 -4.70 -0.08
CA ILE A 103 11.08 -4.00 0.43
C ILE A 103 10.20 -3.52 -0.74
N SER A 104 10.80 -2.98 -1.80
CA SER A 104 10.07 -2.55 -3.01
C SER A 104 9.28 -3.72 -3.62
N SER A 105 9.90 -4.91 -3.68
CA SER A 105 9.24 -6.11 -4.21
C SER A 105 8.07 -6.56 -3.33
N LEU A 106 8.19 -6.48 -2.01
CA LEU A 106 7.10 -6.78 -1.08
C LEU A 106 5.93 -5.80 -1.25
N ILE A 107 6.23 -4.51 -1.37
CA ILE A 107 5.23 -3.46 -1.60
C ILE A 107 4.49 -3.70 -2.92
N LEU A 108 5.21 -3.95 -4.02
CA LEU A 108 4.60 -4.18 -5.33
C LEU A 108 3.71 -5.42 -5.35
N ARG A 109 4.17 -6.55 -4.77
CA ARG A 109 3.34 -7.76 -4.66
C ARG A 109 2.08 -7.52 -3.82
N CYS A 110 2.20 -6.74 -2.74
CA CYS A 110 1.05 -6.37 -1.92
C CYS A 110 0.06 -5.51 -2.71
N ARG A 111 0.56 -4.52 -3.46
CA ARG A 111 -0.25 -3.69 -4.38
C ARG A 111 -0.97 -4.56 -5.39
N ASP A 112 -0.26 -5.44 -6.08
CA ASP A 112 -0.80 -6.28 -7.14
C ASP A 112 -1.91 -7.21 -6.60
N ARG A 113 -1.70 -7.81 -5.41
CA ARG A 113 -2.72 -8.67 -4.80
C ARG A 113 -3.95 -7.87 -4.35
N LEU A 114 -3.73 -6.67 -3.80
CA LEU A 114 -4.82 -5.79 -3.38
C LEU A 114 -5.65 -5.31 -4.58
N GLN A 115 -4.99 -4.93 -5.68
CA GLN A 115 -5.66 -4.57 -6.93
C GLN A 115 -6.46 -5.74 -7.49
N ALA A 116 -5.88 -6.94 -7.55
CA ALA A 116 -6.58 -8.13 -8.04
C ALA A 116 -7.85 -8.42 -7.22
N LEU A 117 -7.79 -8.27 -5.90
CA LEU A 117 -8.96 -8.45 -5.03
C LEU A 117 -10.04 -7.39 -5.32
N LEU A 118 -9.66 -6.13 -5.58
CA LEU A 118 -10.62 -5.09 -5.98
C LEU A 118 -11.27 -5.40 -7.32
N ASP A 119 -10.49 -5.84 -8.31
CA ASP A 119 -10.99 -6.21 -9.63
C ASP A 119 -11.97 -7.40 -9.54
N GLU A 120 -11.72 -8.36 -8.64
CA GLU A 120 -12.64 -9.48 -8.34
C GLU A 120 -13.97 -8.99 -7.74
N LEU A 121 -13.92 -7.99 -6.86
CA LEU A 121 -15.11 -7.39 -6.22
C LEU A 121 -15.95 -6.57 -7.21
N ASP A 122 -15.31 -5.76 -8.06
CA ASP A 122 -15.97 -4.96 -9.09
C ASP A 122 -16.54 -5.82 -10.22
N GLY A 123 -15.89 -6.96 -10.51
CA GLY A 123 -16.30 -7.92 -11.53
C GLY A 123 -17.47 -8.83 -11.15
N THR A 124 -17.94 -8.80 -9.90
CA THR A 124 -19.08 -9.64 -9.46
C THR A 124 -20.41 -8.97 -9.85
N PRO A 125 -21.15 -9.47 -10.86
CA PRO A 125 -22.44 -8.88 -11.21
C PRO A 125 -23.40 -9.09 -10.04
N ALA A 126 -23.92 -7.98 -9.49
CA ALA A 126 -25.02 -7.99 -8.54
C ALA A 126 -26.14 -8.86 -9.12
N ALA A 127 -26.41 -10.00 -8.46
CA ALA A 127 -27.41 -10.95 -8.89
C ALA A 127 -28.72 -10.21 -9.18
N LEU A 128 -29.15 -10.26 -10.45
CA LEU A 128 -30.36 -9.63 -10.98
C LEU A 128 -31.53 -9.81 -9.99
N PRO A 129 -32.35 -8.77 -9.75
CA PRO A 129 -33.53 -8.91 -8.91
C PRO A 129 -34.43 -9.96 -9.53
N ARG A 130 -34.72 -11.04 -8.79
CA ARG A 130 -35.70 -12.05 -9.18
C ARG A 130 -37.06 -11.34 -9.30
N SER A 131 -37.41 -10.96 -10.52
CA SER A 131 -38.72 -10.46 -10.87
C SER A 131 -39.71 -11.63 -10.88
N ARG A 132 -40.59 -11.61 -9.87
CA ARG A 132 -41.92 -12.22 -9.70
C ARG A 132 -42.15 -13.66 -10.16
#